data_AF-A0A358M7K2-F1
#
_entry.id   AF-A0A358M7K2-F1
#
_cell.length_a   1.000
_cell.length_b   1.000
_cell.length_c   1.000
_cell.angle_alpha   90.00
_cell.angle_beta   90.00
_cell.angle_gamma   90.00
#
_symmetry.space_group_name_H-M   'P 1'
#
loop_
_entity.id
_entity.type
_entity.pdbx_description
1 polymer ?
#
loop_
_entity_poly.entity_id
_entity_poly.type
_entity_poly.pdbx_seq_one_letter_code
_entity_poly.pdbx_strand_id
1 'polypeptide(L)'
;VRARQKQAARAQEAGRKTLTAEEIAQLKEKARDFIPARVKYFSEQMGLFPSAVKISSAVRRFGSCSAKNSLNFSYRLMLYPQEAVDYVIVHELAHIVHRNHGKEFYALISRYLPDYKQRIALLRR
;
A
#
# COMPACT_ATOMS: atom_id res chain seq x y z
N VAL A 1 10.14 13.16 4.39
CA VAL A 1 9.31 12.08 3.81
C VAL A 1 9.17 10.85 4.73
N ARG A 2 10.26 10.30 5.28
CA ARG A 2 10.22 9.22 6.32
C ARG A 2 9.50 9.59 7.63
N ALA A 3 9.46 10.89 7.98
CA ALA A 3 8.89 11.38 9.23
C ALA A 3 7.35 11.31 9.29
N ARG A 4 6.64 11.57 8.18
CA ARG A 4 5.17 11.56 8.16
C ARG A 4 4.58 10.15 8.23
N GLN A 5 5.24 9.16 7.62
CA GLN A 5 4.89 7.74 7.75
C GLN A 5 5.14 7.22 9.19
N LYS A 6 6.19 7.70 9.86
CA LYS A 6 6.51 7.37 11.27
C LYS A 6 5.42 7.81 12.25
N GLN A 7 4.79 8.96 12.02
CA GLN A 7 3.83 9.57 12.95
C GLN A 7 2.46 8.89 12.88
N ALA A 8 2.00 8.52 11.69
CA ALA A 8 0.74 7.78 11.50
C ALA A 8 0.81 6.34 12.08
N ALA A 9 1.95 5.67 11.95
CA ALA A 9 2.15 4.32 12.48
C ALA A 9 2.12 4.25 14.02
N ARG A 10 2.61 5.28 14.73
CA ARG A 10 2.62 5.33 16.21
C ARG A 10 1.24 5.60 16.81
N ALA A 11 0.40 6.40 16.14
CA ALA A 11 -0.95 6.71 16.61
C ALA A 11 -1.91 5.51 16.48
N GLN A 12 -1.69 4.63 15.48
CA GLN A 12 -2.52 3.44 15.22
C GLN A 12 -2.33 2.28 16.21
N GLU A 13 -1.22 2.26 16.96
CA GLU A 13 -0.83 1.14 17.83
C GLU A 13 -1.47 1.24 19.22
N ALA A 14 -1.84 2.45 19.65
CA ALA A 14 -2.35 2.71 21.00
C ALA A 14 -3.85 2.37 21.21
N GLY A 15 -4.59 2.00 20.15
CA GLY A 15 -6.05 1.84 20.23
C GLY A 15 -6.65 0.61 19.55
N ARG A 16 -5.85 -0.32 19.00
CA ARG A 16 -6.39 -1.52 18.31
C ARG A 16 -6.50 -2.71 19.27
N LYS A 17 -7.68 -3.34 19.31
CA LYS A 17 -7.84 -4.72 19.82
C LYS A 17 -6.77 -5.60 19.17
N THR A 18 -6.07 -6.39 19.98
CA THR A 18 -5.10 -7.39 19.51
C THR A 18 -5.83 -8.41 18.66
N LEU A 19 -5.44 -8.54 17.38
CA LEU A 19 -6.01 -9.55 16.49
C LEU A 19 -5.57 -10.94 16.93
N THR A 20 -6.49 -11.91 16.89
CA THR A 20 -6.18 -13.32 17.14
C THR A 20 -5.34 -13.91 16.01
N ALA A 21 -4.73 -15.07 16.26
CA ALA A 21 -3.97 -15.78 15.23
C ALA A 21 -4.84 -16.15 14.01
N GLU A 22 -6.10 -16.49 14.25
CA GLU A 22 -7.08 -16.84 13.23
C GLU A 22 -7.47 -15.63 12.37
N GLU A 23 -7.78 -14.49 12.99
CA GLU A 23 -8.06 -13.25 12.27
C GLU A 23 -6.85 -12.81 11.41
N ILE A 24 -5.64 -12.97 11.94
CA ILE A 24 -4.41 -12.68 11.19
C ILE A 24 -4.27 -13.62 9.98
N ALA A 25 -4.60 -14.90 10.13
CA ALA A 25 -4.55 -15.88 9.04
C ALA A 25 -5.55 -15.50 7.93
N GLN A 26 -6.80 -15.21 8.29
CA GLN A 26 -7.86 -14.78 7.36
C GLN A 26 -7.48 -13.50 6.60
N LEU A 27 -6.91 -12.50 7.29
CA LEU A 27 -6.46 -11.26 6.63
C LEU A 27 -5.30 -11.50 5.68
N LYS A 28 -4.38 -12.42 6.00
CA LYS A 28 -3.28 -12.79 5.11
C LYS A 28 -3.77 -13.50 3.87
N GLU A 29 -4.73 -14.41 4.01
CA GLU A 29 -5.37 -15.10 2.88
C GLU A 29 -6.07 -14.08 1.97
N LYS A 30 -6.96 -13.26 2.54
CA LYS A 30 -7.62 -12.17 1.81
C LYS A 30 -6.64 -11.26 1.08
N ALA A 31 -5.51 -10.92 1.72
CA ALA A 31 -4.47 -10.10 1.09
C ALA A 31 -3.76 -10.82 -0.07
N ARG A 32 -3.52 -12.13 0.03
CA ARG A 32 -2.90 -12.93 -1.04
C ARG A 32 -3.81 -13.07 -2.25
N ASP A 33 -5.12 -13.08 -2.05
CA ASP A 33 -6.08 -13.19 -3.16
C ASP A 33 -6.31 -11.82 -3.82
N PHE A 34 -6.52 -10.79 -2.99
CA PHE A 34 -6.92 -9.47 -3.47
C PHE A 34 -5.78 -8.64 -4.05
N ILE A 35 -4.64 -8.55 -3.34
CA ILE A 35 -3.59 -7.58 -3.69
C ILE A 35 -2.91 -7.92 -5.02
N PRO A 36 -2.48 -9.16 -5.31
CA PRO A 36 -1.85 -9.47 -6.60
C PRO A 36 -2.76 -9.18 -7.80
N ALA A 37 -4.05 -9.47 -7.69
CA ALA A 37 -5.03 -9.16 -8.74
C ALA A 37 -5.17 -7.65 -8.97
N ARG A 38 -5.25 -6.85 -7.90
CA ARG A 38 -5.28 -5.38 -8.00
C ARG A 38 -3.97 -4.80 -8.50
N VAL A 39 -2.82 -5.35 -8.08
CA VAL A 39 -1.51 -4.94 -8.61
C VAL A 39 -1.46 -5.21 -10.12
N LYS A 40 -1.91 -6.38 -10.60
CA LYS A 40 -1.97 -6.69 -12.03
C LYS A 40 -2.82 -5.66 -12.78
N TYR A 41 -4.02 -5.37 -12.29
CA TYR A 41 -4.91 -4.37 -12.87
C TYR A 41 -4.22 -3.01 -13.04
N PHE A 42 -3.64 -2.45 -11.97
CA PHE A 42 -2.96 -1.15 -12.06
C PHE A 42 -1.63 -1.22 -12.83
N SER A 43 -0.92 -2.35 -12.81
CA SER A 43 0.30 -2.54 -13.60
C SER A 43 0.01 -2.40 -15.09
N GLU A 44 -1.08 -3.01 -15.56
CA GLU A 44 -1.55 -2.92 -16.96
C GLU A 44 -1.94 -1.49 -17.33
N GLN A 45 -2.68 -0.79 -16.46
CA GLN A 45 -3.08 0.60 -16.70
C GLN A 45 -1.88 1.57 -16.72
N MET A 46 -0.90 1.34 -15.83
CA MET A 46 0.26 2.22 -15.66
C MET A 46 1.42 1.89 -16.59
N GLY A 47 1.42 0.70 -17.21
CA GLY A 47 2.58 0.15 -17.94
C GLY A 47 3.77 -0.15 -17.03
N LEU A 48 3.55 -0.42 -15.74
CA LEU A 48 4.60 -0.63 -14.74
C LEU A 48 4.50 -2.03 -14.14
N PHE A 49 5.54 -2.85 -14.31
CA PHE A 49 5.51 -4.25 -13.92
C PHE A 49 6.54 -4.54 -12.80
N PRO A 50 6.09 -4.88 -11.58
CA PRO A 50 7.01 -5.24 -10.50
C PRO A 50 7.62 -6.63 -10.72
N SER A 51 8.83 -6.84 -10.19
CA SER A 51 9.53 -8.14 -10.31
C SER A 51 8.93 -9.23 -9.41
N ALA A 52 8.24 -8.84 -8.34
CA ALA A 52 7.51 -9.74 -7.46
C ALA A 52 6.53 -8.94 -6.59
N VAL A 53 5.44 -9.58 -6.19
CA VAL A 53 4.46 -9.08 -5.21
C VAL A 53 4.47 -9.99 -4.00
N LYS A 54 4.66 -9.42 -2.80
CA LYS A 54 4.75 -10.17 -1.54
C LYS A 54 3.78 -9.62 -0.51
N ILE A 55 3.30 -10.51 0.37
CA ILE A 55 2.49 -10.16 1.54
C ILE A 55 3.33 -10.36 2.80
N SER A 56 3.28 -9.41 3.73
CA SER A 56 4.02 -9.44 4.99
C SER A 56 3.18 -9.01 6.20
N SER A 57 3.76 -9.20 7.39
CA SER A 57 3.18 -8.76 8.66
C SER A 57 3.63 -7.36 9.09
N ALA A 58 4.15 -6.53 8.18
CA ALA A 58 4.68 -5.21 8.52
C ALA A 58 3.64 -4.35 9.25
N VAL A 59 4.05 -3.75 10.37
CA VAL A 59 3.16 -2.92 11.21
C VAL A 59 3.28 -1.44 10.84
N ARG A 60 4.52 -0.97 10.59
CA ARG A 60 4.84 0.46 10.46
C ARG A 60 4.62 1.05 9.08
N ARG A 61 4.28 0.22 8.10
CA ARG A 61 4.11 0.60 6.69
C ARG A 61 3.13 -0.33 6.00
N PHE A 62 2.37 0.22 5.07
CA PHE A 62 1.42 -0.54 4.26
C PHE A 62 2.07 -1.19 3.04
N GLY A 63 3.12 -0.59 2.49
CA GLY A 63 3.82 -1.03 1.30
C GLY A 63 5.33 -0.75 1.35
N SER A 64 6.06 -1.32 0.39
CA SER A 64 7.39 -0.87 -0.01
C SER A 64 7.76 -1.42 -1.39
N CYS A 65 8.55 -0.65 -2.13
CA CYS A 65 9.22 -1.07 -3.35
C CYS A 65 10.74 -1.19 -3.13
N SER A 66 11.33 -2.33 -3.49
CA SER A 66 12.78 -2.55 -3.42
C SER A 66 13.52 -1.94 -4.63
N ALA A 67 14.84 -1.82 -4.54
CA ALA A 67 15.67 -1.40 -5.67
C ALA A 67 15.53 -2.32 -6.91
N LYS A 68 15.17 -3.59 -6.70
CA LYS A 68 14.88 -4.57 -7.77
C LYS A 68 13.41 -4.56 -8.21
N ASN A 69 12.64 -3.53 -7.87
CA ASN A 69 11.22 -3.38 -8.19
C ASN A 69 10.31 -4.49 -7.63
N SER A 70 10.70 -5.14 -6.53
CA SER A 70 9.81 -6.05 -5.82
C SER A 70 8.96 -5.26 -4.83
N LEU A 71 7.65 -5.47 -4.89
CA LEU A 71 6.68 -4.85 -4.00
C LEU A 71 6.34 -5.78 -2.84
N ASN A 72 6.22 -5.20 -1.64
CA ASN A 72 5.82 -5.91 -0.44
C ASN A 72 4.74 -5.12 0.29
N PHE A 73 3.61 -5.77 0.55
CA PHE A 73 2.42 -5.17 1.16
C PHE A 73 2.12 -5.79 2.52
N SER A 74 1.59 -4.99 3.46
CA SER A 74 1.11 -5.48 4.74
C SER A 74 -0.27 -6.09 4.60
N TYR A 75 -0.52 -7.26 5.20
CA TYR A 75 -1.87 -7.85 5.25
C TYR A 75 -2.89 -6.91 5.92
N ARG A 76 -2.41 -5.99 6.78
CA ARG A 76 -3.26 -5.02 7.48
C ARG A 76 -4.00 -4.08 6.55
N LEU A 77 -3.58 -3.96 5.28
CA LEU A 77 -4.36 -3.27 4.26
C LEU A 77 -5.79 -3.80 4.14
N MET A 78 -6.03 -5.07 4.45
CA MET A 78 -7.36 -5.69 4.41
C MET A 78 -8.32 -5.18 5.50
N LEU A 79 -7.81 -4.38 6.45
CA LEU A 79 -8.60 -3.67 7.46
C LEU A 79 -9.07 -2.28 6.99
N TYR A 80 -8.70 -1.87 5.77
CA TYR A 80 -9.03 -0.56 5.22
C TYR A 80 -9.99 -0.69 4.04
N PRO A 81 -10.76 0.35 3.73
CA PRO A 81 -11.55 0.41 2.51
C PRO A 81 -10.69 0.17 1.27
N GLN A 82 -11.27 -0.42 0.23
CA GLN A 82 -10.58 -0.79 -0.99
C GLN A 82 -9.87 0.40 -1.66
N GLU A 83 -10.45 1.59 -1.59
CA GLU A 83 -9.90 2.81 -2.15
C GLU A 83 -8.56 3.18 -1.51
N ALA A 84 -8.42 2.93 -0.20
CA ALA A 84 -7.17 3.13 0.51
C ALA A 84 -6.11 2.11 0.07
N VAL A 85 -6.52 0.86 -0.16
CA VAL A 85 -5.65 -0.21 -0.67
C VAL A 85 -5.16 0.11 -2.07
N ASP A 86 -6.06 0.54 -2.96
CA ASP A 86 -5.75 0.95 -4.33
C ASP A 86 -4.71 2.07 -4.35
N TYR A 87 -4.87 3.08 -3.49
CA TYR A 87 -3.88 4.15 -3.36
C TYR A 87 -2.50 3.60 -2.99
N VAL A 88 -2.40 2.69 -2.01
CA VAL A 88 -1.12 2.10 -1.63
C VAL A 88 -0.52 1.28 -2.77
N ILE A 89 -1.33 0.54 -3.52
CA ILE A 89 -0.86 -0.23 -4.70
C ILE A 89 -0.27 0.71 -5.76
N VAL A 90 -1.01 1.76 -6.16
CA VAL A 90 -0.54 2.74 -7.15
C VAL A 90 0.69 3.49 -6.64
N HIS A 91 0.76 3.77 -5.34
CA HIS A 91 1.93 4.38 -4.69
C HIS A 91 3.18 3.52 -4.83
N GLU A 92 3.07 2.22 -4.54
CA GLU A 92 4.22 1.31 -4.64
C GLU A 92 4.60 1.03 -6.10
N LEU A 93 3.64 1.01 -7.04
CA LEU A 93 3.93 0.94 -8.47
C LEU A 93 4.66 2.20 -8.97
N ALA A 94 4.23 3.39 -8.55
CA ALA A 94 4.90 4.64 -8.91
C ALA A 94 6.38 4.67 -8.47
N HIS A 95 6.74 3.93 -7.42
CA HIS A 95 8.14 3.78 -6.99
C HIS A 95 9.04 3.02 -7.95
N ILE A 96 8.50 2.32 -8.96
CA ILE A 96 9.29 1.71 -10.04
C ILE A 96 9.99 2.80 -10.86
N VAL A 97 9.31 3.93 -11.10
CA VAL A 97 9.83 5.06 -11.89
C VAL A 97 10.45 6.14 -11.00
N HIS A 98 9.77 6.47 -9.90
CA HIS A 98 10.14 7.59 -9.04
C HIS A 98 10.42 7.13 -7.61
N ARG A 99 11.70 7.02 -7.25
CA ARG A 99 12.13 6.56 -5.92
C ARG A 99 11.82 7.54 -4.79
N ASN A 100 11.64 8.82 -5.12
CA ASN A 100 11.38 9.90 -4.19
C ASN A 100 9.97 10.48 -4.41
N HIS A 101 9.31 10.91 -3.33
CA HIS A 101 7.96 11.49 -3.35
C HIS A 101 7.94 12.97 -3.79
N GLY A 102 8.57 13.28 -4.93
CA GLY A 102 8.60 14.62 -5.52
C GLY A 102 7.34 14.97 -6.31
N LYS A 103 7.37 16.10 -7.01
CA LYS A 103 6.26 16.56 -7.86
C LYS A 103 5.87 15.52 -8.92
N GLU A 104 6.85 14.97 -9.63
CA GLU A 104 6.63 13.96 -10.68
C GLU A 104 5.99 12.67 -10.14
N PHE A 105 6.37 12.25 -8.93
CA PHE A 105 5.76 11.09 -8.27
C PHE A 105 4.26 11.29 -8.06
N TYR A 106 3.84 12.44 -7.53
CA TYR A 106 2.42 12.70 -7.31
C TYR A 106 1.67 13.02 -8.60
N ALA A 107 2.33 13.62 -9.59
CA ALA A 107 1.76 13.81 -10.92
C ALA A 107 1.45 12.47 -11.59
N LEU A 108 2.33 11.47 -11.44
CA LEU A 108 2.06 10.12 -11.92
C LEU A 108 0.87 9.49 -11.20
N ILE A 109 0.82 9.56 -9.86
CA ILE A 109 -0.32 9.03 -9.09
C ILE A 109 -1.63 9.69 -9.52
N SER A 110 -1.67 11.02 -9.64
CA SER A 110 -2.90 11.76 -9.92
C SER A 110 -3.48 11.48 -11.31
N ARG A 111 -2.67 11.01 -12.26
CA ARG A 111 -3.15 10.57 -13.59
C ARG A 111 -4.06 9.35 -13.49
N TYR A 112 -3.78 8.44 -12.56
CA TYR A 112 -4.54 7.20 -12.40
C TYR A 112 -5.56 7.26 -11.27
N LEU A 113 -5.28 8.07 -10.24
CA LEU A 113 -6.15 8.30 -9.09
C LEU A 113 -6.30 9.81 -8.85
N PRO A 114 -7.16 10.52 -9.58
CA PRO A 114 -7.35 11.97 -9.42
C PRO A 114 -7.76 12.36 -7.99
N ASP A 115 -8.47 11.47 -7.29
CA ASP A 115 -8.95 11.58 -5.92
C ASP A 115 -7.95 11.06 -4.86
N TYR A 116 -6.68 10.81 -5.22
CA TYR A 116 -5.71 10.15 -4.33
C TYR A 116 -5.56 10.77 -2.94
N LYS A 117 -5.76 12.09 -2.81
CA LYS A 117 -5.70 12.80 -1.52
C LYS A 117 -6.80 12.33 -0.56
N GLN A 118 -7.99 12.05 -1.08
CA GLN A 118 -9.12 11.54 -0.30
C GLN A 118 -8.83 10.10 0.13
N ARG A 119 -8.29 9.28 -0.77
CA ARG A 119 -7.88 7.90 -0.48
C ARG A 119 -6.78 7.81 0.58
N ILE A 120 -5.80 8.73 0.56
CA ILE A 120 -4.78 8.84 1.62
C ILE A 120 -5.42 9.11 2.99
N ALA A 121 -6.46 9.95 3.06
CA ALA A 121 -7.09 10.30 4.32
C ALA A 121 -7.69 9.08 5.03
N LEU A 122 -8.14 8.06 4.27
CA LEU A 122 -8.66 6.80 4.80
C LEU A 122 -7.61 5.97 5.57
N LEU A 123 -6.31 6.19 5.32
CA LEU A 123 -5.22 5.48 6.01
C LEU A 123 -4.90 6.06 7.40
N ARG A 124 -5.47 7.21 7.76
CA ARG A 124 -5.20 7.95 9.01
C ARG A 124 -6.11 7.55 10.17
N ARG A 125 -6.90 6.48 10.02
CA ARG A 125 -7.73 5.90 11.09
C ARG A 125 -6.87 5.45 12.27
#